data_AF-A0A8R2QRI4-F1
#
_entry.id   AF-A0A8R2QRI4-F1
#
_cell.length_a   1.000
_cell.length_b   1.000
_cell.length_c   1.000
_cell.angle_alpha   90.00
_cell.angle_beta   90.00
_cell.angle_gamma   90.00
#
_symmetry.space_group_name_H-M   'P 1'
#
loop_
_entity.id
_entity.type
_entity.pdbx_description
1 polymer ?
#
loop_
_entity_poly.entity_id
_entity_poly.type
_entity_poly.pdbx_seq_one_letter_code
_entity_poly.pdbx_strand_id
1 'polypeptide(L)'
;MTAKSESGVREALEDRDPNNLNQHLQIVWDDIIGEPEGVRSPECAWQLSHVCFRQARNCCYTLLAVLIAPPCALLLGCGCACLAFEQIWCTAPCLRSLKIYCASLRTMVQACMAATVQPAAEAVGHVCGHVRVNFRRDAAEDRDLLIV
;
A
#
# COMPACT_ATOMS: atom_id res chain seq x y z
N MET A 1 25.43 49.96 0.67
CA MET A 1 24.14 49.67 1.32
C MET A 1 23.86 48.19 1.15
N THR A 2 23.82 47.50 2.27
CA THR A 2 23.93 46.05 2.44
C THR A 2 22.68 45.31 1.95
N ALA A 3 22.81 44.61 0.82
CA ALA A 3 21.86 43.58 0.38
C ALA A 3 22.03 42.29 1.19
N LYS A 4 21.66 42.36 2.48
CA LYS A 4 21.60 41.20 3.37
C LYS A 4 20.30 41.25 4.18
N SER A 5 19.17 40.99 3.52
CA SER A 5 17.89 40.82 4.24
C SER A 5 16.80 40.03 3.50
N GLU A 6 17.11 39.22 2.49
CA GLU A 6 16.09 38.34 1.86
C GLU A 6 16.40 36.83 1.98
N SER A 7 17.65 36.47 2.26
CA SER A 7 18.03 35.06 2.44
C SER A 7 17.75 34.52 3.85
N GLY A 8 17.65 35.38 4.88
CA GLY A 8 17.47 34.98 6.28
C GLY A 8 16.03 34.97 6.80
N VAL A 9 15.04 35.38 6.00
CA VAL A 9 13.60 35.34 6.38
C VAL A 9 12.86 34.18 5.71
N ARG A 10 13.49 33.51 4.73
CA ARG A 10 12.97 32.26 4.16
C ARG A 10 13.35 31.04 5.01
N GLU A 11 14.19 31.23 6.04
CA GLU A 11 14.42 30.24 7.09
C GLU A 11 13.20 30.15 8.02
N ALA A 12 12.67 28.92 8.13
CA ALA A 12 11.55 28.46 8.94
C ALA A 12 10.11 28.74 8.45
N LEU A 13 9.82 28.56 7.16
CA LEU A 13 8.45 28.12 6.81
C LEU A 13 8.31 26.66 7.23
N GLU A 14 7.35 26.38 8.10
CA GLU A 14 7.03 25.02 8.54
C GLU A 14 6.70 24.14 7.32
N ASP A 15 7.32 22.97 7.24
CA ASP A 15 6.97 21.99 6.22
C ASP A 15 5.57 21.46 6.50
N ARG A 16 4.63 21.79 5.60
CA ARG A 16 3.21 21.43 5.72
C ARG A 16 2.91 20.04 5.17
N ASP A 17 3.87 19.37 4.52
CA ASP A 17 3.71 18.01 3.99
C ASP A 17 4.90 17.11 4.38
N PRO A 18 5.14 16.87 5.68
CA PRO A 18 6.29 16.10 6.15
C PRO A 18 6.28 14.63 5.69
N ASN A 19 5.12 14.11 5.29
CA ASN A 19 4.95 12.73 4.81
C ASN A 19 4.98 12.63 3.28
N ASN A 20 5.22 13.72 2.55
CA ASN A 20 5.25 13.77 1.09
C ASN A 20 3.98 13.19 0.43
N LEU A 21 2.80 13.49 0.99
CA LEU A 21 1.52 12.99 0.49
C LEU A 21 1.19 13.57 -0.89
N ASN A 22 1.66 14.78 -1.19
CA ASN A 22 1.26 15.55 -2.36
C ASN A 22 2.37 15.71 -3.40
N GLN A 23 3.31 14.77 -3.48
CA GLN A 23 4.44 14.84 -4.41
C GLN A 23 4.01 14.95 -5.88
N HIS A 24 2.85 14.39 -6.23
CA HIS A 24 2.24 14.48 -7.56
C HIS A 24 1.69 15.88 -7.91
N LEU A 25 1.49 16.78 -6.94
CA LEU A 25 0.97 18.14 -7.15
C LEU A 25 2.08 19.19 -7.26
N GLN A 26 3.35 18.78 -7.25
CA GLN A 26 4.51 19.67 -7.40
C GLN A 26 4.66 20.12 -8.86
N ILE A 27 3.71 20.91 -9.35
CA ILE A 27 3.70 21.41 -10.72
C ILE A 27 4.52 22.70 -10.80
N VAL A 28 5.60 22.67 -11.58
CA VAL A 28 6.43 23.83 -11.89
C VAL A 28 5.98 24.44 -13.22
N TRP A 29 6.22 25.74 -13.42
CA TRP A 29 5.88 26.43 -14.68
C TRP A 29 6.48 25.73 -15.91
N ASP A 30 7.72 25.28 -15.79
CA ASP A 30 8.46 24.63 -16.87
C ASP A 30 7.83 23.28 -17.27
N ASP A 31 7.14 22.59 -16.34
CA ASP A 31 6.42 21.34 -16.63
C ASP A 31 5.12 21.56 -17.43
N ILE A 32 4.56 22.78 -17.37
CA ILE A 32 3.28 23.10 -18.02
C ILE A 32 3.50 23.63 -19.43
N ILE A 33 4.40 24.61 -19.58
CA ILE A 33 4.60 25.32 -20.85
C ILE A 33 5.76 24.72 -21.64
N GLY A 34 6.86 24.35 -20.95
CA GLY A 34 8.03 23.63 -21.48
C GLY A 34 8.35 23.88 -22.96
N GLU A 35 8.90 25.04 -23.30
CA GLU A 35 9.32 25.32 -24.68
C GLU A 35 10.52 24.46 -25.11
N PRO A 36 10.49 23.83 -26.30
CA PRO A 36 11.61 23.04 -26.81
C PRO A 36 12.77 23.95 -27.26
N GLU A 37 14.00 23.45 -27.19
CA GLU A 37 15.22 24.23 -27.51
C GLU A 37 15.22 24.84 -28.93
N GLY A 38 14.50 24.23 -29.87
CA GLY A 38 14.42 24.67 -31.26
C GLY A 38 13.46 25.82 -31.55
N VAL A 39 12.54 26.15 -30.64
CA VAL A 39 11.51 27.19 -30.86
C VAL A 39 11.25 27.93 -29.54
N ARG A 40 11.79 29.15 -29.42
CA ARG A 40 11.72 29.95 -28.19
C ARG A 40 10.90 31.21 -28.39
N SER A 41 9.99 31.48 -27.45
CA SER A 41 9.29 32.76 -27.38
C SER A 41 10.24 33.89 -26.98
N PRO A 42 9.86 35.16 -27.26
CA PRO A 42 10.65 36.31 -26.82
C PRO A 42 10.80 36.34 -25.30
N GLU A 43 12.00 36.65 -24.81
CA GLU A 43 12.34 36.68 -23.37
C GLU A 43 11.37 37.50 -22.52
N CYS A 44 10.87 38.63 -23.05
CA CYS A 44 9.92 39.46 -22.33
C CYS A 44 8.56 38.78 -22.13
N ALA A 45 8.07 38.04 -23.13
CA ALA A 45 6.82 37.30 -23.05
C ALA A 45 6.97 36.09 -22.10
N TRP A 46 8.13 35.41 -22.16
CA TRP A 46 8.46 34.30 -21.26
C TRP A 46 8.50 34.75 -19.79
N GLN A 47 9.20 35.84 -19.48
CA GLN A 47 9.30 36.34 -18.10
C GLN A 47 7.96 36.86 -17.57
N LEU A 48 7.22 37.62 -18.38
CA LEU A 48 5.92 38.15 -17.98
C LEU A 48 4.92 37.03 -17.68
N SER A 49 4.84 36.03 -18.55
CA SER A 49 3.95 34.90 -18.39
C SER A 49 4.28 34.07 -17.15
N HIS A 50 5.58 33.83 -16.87
CA HIS A 50 6.04 33.17 -15.65
C HIS A 50 5.63 33.93 -14.37
N VAL A 51 5.81 35.27 -14.35
CA VAL A 51 5.41 36.09 -13.19
C VAL A 51 3.89 36.10 -13.01
N CYS A 52 3.15 36.28 -14.10
CA CYS A 52 1.68 36.25 -14.09
C CYS A 52 1.16 34.91 -13.56
N PHE A 53 1.71 33.79 -14.02
CA PHE A 53 1.33 32.46 -13.55
C PHE A 53 1.60 32.28 -12.06
N ARG A 54 2.81 32.63 -11.60
CA ARG A 54 3.17 32.50 -10.17
C ARG A 54 2.22 33.31 -9.29
N GLN A 55 1.91 34.54 -9.68
CA GLN A 55 1.05 35.43 -8.91
C GLN A 55 -0.41 34.97 -8.93
N ALA A 56 -0.92 34.57 -10.09
CA ALA A 56 -2.28 34.06 -10.23
C ALA A 56 -2.47 32.78 -9.40
N ARG A 57 -1.55 31.82 -9.52
CA ARG A 57 -1.56 30.58 -8.73
C ARG A 57 -1.56 30.86 -7.24
N ASN A 58 -0.66 31.73 -6.77
CA ASN A 58 -0.58 32.06 -5.35
C ASN A 58 -1.86 32.75 -4.86
N CYS A 59 -2.37 33.74 -5.61
CA CYS A 59 -3.59 34.46 -5.23
C CYS A 59 -4.81 33.53 -5.16
N CYS A 60 -5.06 32.76 -6.22
CA CYS A 60 -6.18 31.82 -6.27
C CYS A 60 -6.06 30.76 -5.18
N TYR A 61 -4.88 30.15 -5.01
CA TYR A 61 -4.66 29.15 -3.97
C TYR A 61 -4.89 29.72 -2.57
N THR A 62 -4.34 30.90 -2.26
CA THR A 62 -4.54 31.54 -0.95
C THR A 62 -6.01 31.86 -0.69
N LEU A 63 -6.73 32.40 -1.67
CA LEU A 63 -8.16 32.69 -1.53
C LEU A 63 -8.98 31.42 -1.27
N LEU A 64 -8.76 30.36 -2.07
CA LEU A 64 -9.43 29.09 -1.88
C LEU A 64 -9.07 28.45 -0.54
N ALA A 65 -7.81 28.49 -0.14
CA ALA A 65 -7.35 27.92 1.13
C ALA A 65 -7.98 28.66 2.33
N VAL A 66 -8.07 29.98 2.30
CA VAL A 66 -8.66 30.76 3.40
C VAL A 66 -10.16 30.49 3.54
N LEU A 67 -10.88 30.35 2.42
CA LEU A 67 -12.33 30.19 2.43
C LEU A 67 -12.79 28.74 2.64
N ILE A 68 -12.12 27.79 1.98
CA ILE A 68 -12.58 26.40 1.86
C ILE A 68 -11.81 25.45 2.79
N ALA A 69 -10.55 25.74 3.13
CA ALA A 69 -9.80 24.82 3.99
C ALA A 69 -10.39 24.69 5.40
N PRO A 70 -10.83 25.76 6.10
CA PRO A 70 -11.44 25.63 7.42
C PRO A 70 -12.70 24.74 7.47
N PRO A 71 -13.73 24.93 6.61
CA PRO A 71 -14.88 24.04 6.61
C PRO A 71 -14.53 22.61 6.21
N CYS A 72 -13.62 22.41 5.26
CA CYS A 72 -13.13 21.07 4.91
C CYS A 72 -12.41 20.39 6.09
N ALA A 73 -11.56 21.12 6.81
CA ALA A 73 -10.85 20.61 7.97
C ALA A 73 -11.83 20.20 9.09
N LEU A 74 -12.90 20.98 9.31
CA LEU A 74 -13.93 20.64 10.28
C LEU A 74 -14.67 19.35 9.88
N LEU A 75 -15.08 19.23 8.62
CA LEU A 75 -15.78 18.03 8.13
C LEU A 75 -14.91 16.78 8.24
N LEU A 76 -13.64 16.87 7.83
CA LEU A 76 -12.68 15.77 7.94
C LEU A 76 -12.40 15.42 9.42
N GLY A 77 -12.24 16.41 10.28
CA GLY A 77 -12.06 16.22 11.71
C GLY A 77 -13.24 15.49 12.36
N CYS A 78 -14.47 15.92 12.05
CA CYS A 78 -15.69 15.23 12.50
C CYS A 78 -15.75 13.80 11.98
N GLY A 79 -15.47 13.57 10.70
CA GLY A 79 -15.42 12.23 10.11
C GLY A 79 -14.42 11.32 10.82
N CYS A 80 -13.19 11.80 11.03
CA CYS A 80 -12.16 11.06 11.77
C CYS A 80 -12.58 10.76 13.21
N ALA A 81 -13.25 11.69 13.90
CA ALA A 81 -13.75 11.47 15.25
C ALA A 81 -14.84 10.38 15.29
N CYS A 82 -15.79 10.41 14.34
CA CYS A 82 -16.80 9.36 14.21
C CYS A 82 -16.18 7.99 13.92
N LEU A 83 -15.21 7.91 13.00
CA LEU A 83 -14.50 6.67 12.70
C LEU A 83 -13.74 6.13 13.91
N ALA A 84 -13.07 7.00 14.67
CA ALA A 84 -12.38 6.59 15.89
C ALA A 84 -13.37 6.07 16.95
N PHE A 85 -14.51 6.75 17.12
CA PHE A 85 -15.56 6.31 18.03
C PHE A 85 -16.11 4.93 17.62
N GLU A 86 -16.49 4.75 16.37
CA GLU A 86 -16.98 3.48 15.84
C GLU A 86 -15.96 2.36 16.07
N GLN A 87 -14.69 2.61 15.77
CA GLN A 87 -13.64 1.61 15.91
C GLN A 87 -13.47 1.15 17.35
N ILE A 88 -13.49 2.08 18.32
CA ILE A 88 -13.25 1.78 19.74
C ILE A 88 -14.49 1.13 20.37
N TRP A 89 -15.67 1.69 20.13
CA TRP A 89 -16.88 1.34 20.86
C TRP A 89 -17.75 0.29 20.17
N CYS A 90 -17.65 0.14 18.85
CA CYS A 90 -18.43 -0.83 18.08
C CYS A 90 -17.53 -1.94 17.54
N THR A 91 -16.52 -1.60 16.74
CA THR A 91 -15.75 -2.59 15.99
C THR A 91 -14.87 -3.45 16.90
N ALA A 92 -14.13 -2.87 17.84
CA ALA A 92 -13.29 -3.61 18.78
C ALA A 92 -14.05 -4.65 19.63
N PRO A 93 -15.17 -4.32 20.31
CA PRO A 93 -15.93 -5.32 21.06
C PRO A 93 -16.63 -6.34 20.16
N CYS A 94 -17.09 -5.95 18.96
CA CYS A 94 -17.65 -6.88 17.97
C CYS A 94 -16.60 -7.91 17.52
N LEU A 95 -15.40 -7.48 17.16
CA LEU A 95 -14.28 -8.34 16.81
C LEU A 95 -13.89 -9.27 17.96
N ARG A 96 -13.87 -8.74 19.20
CA ARG A 96 -13.57 -9.55 20.39
C ARG A 96 -14.63 -10.62 20.63
N SER A 97 -15.90 -10.28 20.49
CA SER A 97 -17.01 -11.23 20.59
C SER A 97 -16.93 -12.29 19.49
N LEU A 98 -16.73 -11.88 18.24
CA LEU A 98 -16.56 -12.77 17.11
C LEU A 98 -15.39 -13.74 17.31
N LYS A 99 -14.27 -13.26 17.88
CA LYS A 99 -13.12 -14.11 18.20
C LYS A 99 -13.45 -15.20 19.21
N ILE A 100 -14.29 -14.90 20.21
CA ILE A 100 -14.76 -15.89 21.20
C ILE A 100 -15.64 -16.94 20.50
N TYR A 101 -16.59 -16.51 19.65
CA TYR A 101 -17.43 -17.43 18.87
C TYR A 101 -16.62 -18.28 17.90
N CYS A 102 -15.65 -17.70 17.19
CA CYS A 102 -14.78 -18.46 16.30
C CYS A 102 -13.91 -19.47 17.07
N ALA A 103 -13.54 -19.19 18.32
CA ALA A 103 -12.79 -20.13 19.14
C ALA A 103 -13.61 -21.39 19.47
N SER A 104 -14.90 -21.25 19.79
CA SER A 104 -15.79 -22.41 20.01
C SER A 104 -16.13 -23.13 18.70
N LEU A 105 -16.32 -22.40 17.60
CA LEU A 105 -16.46 -23.02 16.28
C LEU A 105 -15.22 -23.82 15.89
N ARG A 106 -14.02 -23.28 16.19
CA ARG A 106 -12.76 -23.98 15.91
C ARG A 106 -12.70 -25.32 16.62
N THR A 107 -13.05 -25.40 17.90
CA THR A 107 -13.01 -26.68 18.64
C THR A 107 -13.99 -27.68 18.07
N MET A 108 -15.20 -27.22 17.68
CA MET A 108 -16.18 -28.08 17.01
C MET A 108 -15.67 -28.60 15.66
N VAL A 109 -15.12 -27.72 14.81
CA VAL A 109 -14.55 -28.09 13.51
C VAL A 109 -13.37 -29.05 13.70
N GLN A 110 -12.49 -28.82 14.67
CA GLN A 110 -11.38 -29.72 14.98
C GLN A 110 -11.88 -31.11 15.40
N ALA A 111 -12.93 -31.19 16.22
CA ALA A 111 -13.53 -32.47 16.59
C ALA A 111 -14.10 -33.20 15.36
N CYS A 112 -14.82 -32.51 14.49
CA CYS A 112 -15.34 -33.08 13.25
C CYS A 112 -14.21 -33.57 12.31
N MET A 113 -13.14 -32.79 12.16
CA MET A 113 -11.99 -33.18 11.35
C MET A 113 -11.23 -34.38 11.95
N ALA A 114 -11.09 -34.43 13.28
CA ALA A 114 -10.50 -35.58 13.97
C ALA A 114 -11.32 -36.87 13.75
N ALA A 115 -12.64 -36.76 13.72
CA ALA A 115 -13.52 -37.92 13.51
C ALA A 115 -13.57 -38.39 12.04
N THR A 116 -13.35 -37.52 11.07
CA THR A 116 -13.60 -37.83 9.64
C THR A 116 -12.33 -37.83 8.80
N VAL A 117 -11.54 -36.77 8.88
CA VAL A 117 -10.36 -36.55 8.03
C VAL A 117 -9.16 -37.32 8.56
N GLN A 118 -8.97 -37.33 9.88
CA GLN A 118 -7.84 -38.01 10.52
C GLN A 118 -7.78 -39.51 10.22
N PRO A 119 -8.86 -40.32 10.39
CA PRO A 119 -8.82 -41.74 10.04
C PRO A 119 -8.64 -41.99 8.54
N ALA A 120 -9.21 -41.14 7.67
CA ALA A 120 -9.01 -41.25 6.23
C ALA A 120 -7.54 -41.00 5.84
N ALA A 121 -6.91 -39.98 6.44
CA ALA A 121 -5.50 -39.67 6.22
C ALA A 121 -4.58 -40.78 6.76
N GLU A 122 -4.88 -41.33 7.94
CA GLU A 122 -4.16 -42.48 8.51
C GLU A 122 -4.27 -43.71 7.60
N ALA A 123 -5.47 -44.01 7.08
CA ALA A 123 -5.67 -45.13 6.16
C ALA A 123 -4.86 -44.97 4.86
N VAL A 124 -4.84 -43.77 4.26
CA VAL A 124 -4.02 -43.49 3.07
C VAL A 124 -2.54 -43.62 3.40
N GLY A 125 -2.09 -43.07 4.53
CA GLY A 125 -0.72 -43.21 5.00
C GLY A 125 -0.31 -44.67 5.19
N HIS A 126 -1.20 -45.49 5.75
CA HIS A 126 -0.97 -46.92 5.95
C HIS A 126 -0.81 -47.66 4.61
N VAL A 127 -1.63 -47.35 3.60
CA VAL A 127 -1.52 -47.95 2.26
C VAL A 127 -0.20 -47.54 1.59
N CYS A 128 0.16 -46.26 1.64
CA CYS A 128 1.41 -45.78 1.05
C CYS A 128 2.66 -46.35 1.75
N GLY A 129 2.62 -46.53 3.08
CA GLY A 129 3.73 -47.10 3.85
C GLY A 129 4.01 -48.58 3.55
N HIS A 130 3.01 -49.32 3.09
CA HIS A 130 3.17 -50.73 2.70
C HIS A 130 3.82 -50.92 1.31
N VAL A 131 3.93 -49.86 0.50
CA VAL A 131 4.58 -49.92 -0.82
C VAL A 131 6.10 -49.82 -0.65
N ARG A 132 6.77 -50.97 -0.47
CA ARG A 132 8.24 -51.03 -0.53
C ARG A 132 8.71 -51.13 -1.98
N VAL A 133 9.17 -50.00 -2.53
CA VAL A 133 9.80 -49.96 -3.86
C VAL A 133 11.24 -50.44 -3.73
N ASN A 134 11.49 -51.70 -4.07
CA ASN A 134 12.85 -52.21 -4.24
C ASN A 134 13.32 -51.88 -5.66
N PHE A 135 14.16 -50.86 -5.80
CA PHE A 135 14.86 -50.61 -7.07
C PHE A 135 15.86 -51.74 -7.32
N ARG A 136 15.43 -52.78 -8.05
CA ARG A 136 16.35 -53.72 -8.68
C ARG A 136 16.93 -53.02 -9.91
N ARG A 137 18.24 -52.81 -9.91
CA ARG A 137 19.00 -52.46 -11.11
C ARG A 137 19.26 -53.79 -11.83
N ASP A 138 18.54 -54.05 -12.92
CA ASP A 138 18.67 -55.31 -13.66
C ASP A 138 20.11 -55.48 -14.15
N ALA A 139 20.72 -56.60 -13.77
CA ALA A 139 22.02 -57.05 -14.25
C ALA A 139 21.79 -58.04 -15.41
N ALA A 140 22.65 -57.93 -16.43
CA ALA A 140 22.53 -58.54 -17.75
C ALA A 140 22.23 -60.06 -17.73
N GLU A 141 21.36 -60.47 -18.64
CA GLU A 141 20.88 -61.83 -18.85
C GLU A 141 22.00 -62.72 -19.41
N ASP A 142 22.66 -63.51 -18.55
CA ASP A 142 23.53 -64.59 -18.99
C ASP A 142 22.67 -65.81 -19.36
N ARG A 143 22.67 -66.09 -20.66
CA ARG A 143 22.15 -67.30 -21.27
C ARG A 143 23.06 -68.48 -20.92
N ASP A 144 22.44 -69.66 -20.91
CA ASP A 144 23.06 -70.98 -21.03
C ASP A 144 23.58 -71.64 -19.74
N LEU A 145 22.84 -72.67 -19.27
CA LEU A 145 23.35 -74.05 -19.34
C LEU A 145 22.21 -75.08 -19.08
N LEU A 146 21.74 -75.68 -20.18
CA LEU A 146 20.94 -76.90 -20.21
C LEU A 146 21.83 -78.13 -19.99
N ILE A 147 21.39 -79.03 -19.11
CA ILE A 147 21.32 -80.50 -19.21
C ILE A 147 22.46 -81.21 -19.99
N VAL A 148 23.25 -82.05 -19.30
CA VAL A 148 23.28 -83.54 -19.42
C VAL A 148 23.78 -84.12 -18.11
#